data_AF-A0AA35PLR8-F1
#
_entry.id   AF-A0AA35PLR8-F1
#
_cell.length_a   1.000
_cell.length_b   1.000
_cell.length_c   1.000
_cell.angle_alpha   90.00
_cell.angle_beta   90.00
_cell.angle_gamma   90.00
#
_symmetry.space_group_name_H-M   'P 1'
#
loop_
_entity.id
_entity.type
_entity.pdbx_description
1 polymer ?
#
loop_
_entity_poly.entity_id
_entity_poly.type
_entity_poly.pdbx_seq_one_letter_code
_entity_poly.pdbx_strand_id
1 'polypeptide(L)'
;FTYGDFVPMLRDHSHSLSLYRMAPNEIHQYKGIVQLLLHFKWIWVGLMTMDEENGELFLSNLLPILSQNSICAAFTEKIPSKGFFGDILNFQGKWGKIFVDVMKSKANTIILYGEALTMITLRGLLHEGESEYGKSFGKVWIMVAQMDLVAISMHKDWDIEAFHGALAFTTHSHEVPGFQNFLQKLNPHLMKGNGFIQPFWEQAFDCSFPNSHFNGDDVDTCTGEERLQNLPGPFFEMSMTGHSYSIYNAVQALANSVHAMYPSKSKAMVERRNENGDLHPILRRISFNNSAGETVHLNENGELTMGFDITNLITFPNKSFVRMKVGRMNPWAPPGKDLSIDEGAIVWPRSFNQVMPLSLCNDNCQPGYQKKKKEGEPFCCYDCIPCPKGKISHKK
;
A
#
# COMPACT_ATOMS: atom_id res chain seq x y z
N PHE A 1 8.27 18.98 -4.85
CA PHE A 1 7.14 18.12 -4.45
C PHE A 1 7.63 16.69 -4.36
N THR A 2 7.19 15.94 -3.36
CA THR A 2 7.26 14.46 -3.35
C THR A 2 5.85 13.93 -3.61
N TYR A 3 5.73 12.81 -4.32
CA TYR A 3 4.45 12.16 -4.62
C TYR A 3 4.19 10.92 -3.75
N GLY A 4 5.15 10.55 -2.90
CA GLY A 4 5.02 9.58 -1.82
C GLY A 4 5.60 10.13 -0.52
N ASP A 5 5.37 9.43 0.59
CA ASP A 5 6.00 9.71 1.87
C ASP A 5 7.38 9.04 1.88
N PHE A 6 8.41 9.79 1.47
CA PHE A 6 9.79 9.39 1.70
C PHE A 6 10.20 10.05 3.01
N VAL A 7 10.47 9.24 4.04
CA VAL A 7 11.13 9.74 5.25
C VAL A 7 12.49 10.29 4.81
N PRO A 8 12.74 11.61 4.90
CA PRO A 8 14.04 12.13 4.53
C PRO A 8 15.00 11.70 5.63
N MET A 9 15.89 10.76 5.33
CA MET A 9 17.15 10.71 6.04
C MET A 9 17.85 12.07 5.87
N LEU A 10 18.33 12.60 7.00
CA LEU A 10 19.10 13.84 7.17
C LEU A 10 18.29 15.15 7.18
N ARG A 11 17.72 15.47 8.34
CA ARG A 11 17.69 16.87 8.80
C ARG A 11 19.07 17.20 9.36
N ASP A 12 19.99 17.58 8.47
CA ASP A 12 21.08 18.46 8.89
C ASP A 12 20.53 19.90 8.86
N HIS A 13 20.66 20.59 9.98
CA HIS A 13 19.88 21.77 10.35
C HIS A 13 20.26 23.07 9.59
N SER A 14 20.91 22.99 8.43
CA SER A 14 21.60 24.16 7.87
C SER A 14 20.92 24.88 6.70
N HIS A 15 19.97 24.29 5.96
CA HIS A 15 19.13 25.04 5.00
C HIS A 15 17.77 24.35 4.80
N SER A 16 16.68 24.98 5.27
CA SER A 16 15.30 24.50 5.10
C SER A 16 14.89 24.47 3.62
N LEU A 17 15.21 23.40 2.90
CA LEU A 17 14.58 23.08 1.63
C LEU A 17 13.07 22.90 1.90
N SER A 18 12.27 23.71 1.22
CA SER A 18 10.82 23.67 1.37
C SER A 18 10.25 22.44 0.66
N LEU A 19 9.97 21.41 1.44
CA LEU A 19 9.46 20.14 0.94
C LEU A 19 7.93 20.12 1.01
N TYR A 20 7.28 19.95 -0.13
CA TYR A 20 5.83 19.78 -0.25
C TYR A 20 5.50 18.34 -0.61
N ARG A 21 4.65 17.68 0.17
CA ARG A 21 4.27 16.28 0.00
C ARG A 21 2.86 16.18 -0.56
N MET A 22 2.74 15.62 -1.76
CA MET A 22 1.44 15.30 -2.38
C MET A 22 0.95 13.92 -1.96
N ALA A 23 1.23 13.54 -0.71
CA ALA A 23 0.81 12.31 -0.07
C ALA A 23 0.45 12.60 1.40
N PRO A 24 -0.49 11.86 2.01
CA PRO A 24 -0.84 12.03 3.40
C PRO A 24 0.28 11.50 4.32
N ASN A 25 0.37 12.03 5.53
CA ASN A 25 1.35 11.57 6.51
C ASN A 25 1.07 10.13 6.97
N GLU A 26 2.10 9.27 6.97
CA GLU A 26 2.02 7.85 7.36
C GLU A 26 1.45 7.59 8.76
N ILE A 27 1.64 8.50 9.72
CA ILE A 27 1.12 8.33 11.08
C ILE A 27 -0.41 8.20 11.07
N HIS A 28 -1.08 8.89 10.14
CA HIS A 28 -2.53 8.76 9.97
C HIS A 28 -2.91 7.36 9.48
N GLN A 29 -2.11 6.75 8.60
CA GLN A 29 -2.31 5.38 8.16
C GLN A 29 -2.23 4.39 9.33
N TYR A 30 -1.24 4.53 10.22
CA TYR A 30 -1.09 3.64 11.38
C TYR A 30 -2.29 3.70 12.32
N LYS A 31 -2.81 4.92 12.55
CA LYS A 31 -4.08 5.09 13.28
C LYS A 31 -5.24 4.43 12.55
N GLY A 32 -5.32 4.58 11.23
CA GLY A 32 -6.32 3.94 10.37
C GLY A 32 -6.30 2.42 10.47
N ILE A 33 -5.11 1.81 10.42
CA ILE A 33 -4.93 0.36 10.60
C ILE A 33 -5.47 -0.07 11.96
N VAL A 34 -5.12 0.63 13.04
CA VAL A 34 -5.63 0.29 14.38
C VAL A 34 -7.15 0.42 14.48
N GLN A 35 -7.75 1.47 13.91
CA GLN A 35 -9.21 1.61 13.86
C GLN A 35 -9.86 0.46 13.06
N LEU A 36 -9.24 0.03 11.96
CA LEU A 36 -9.73 -1.08 11.15
C LEU A 36 -9.72 -2.40 11.95
N LEU A 37 -8.63 -2.66 12.67
CA LEU A 37 -8.50 -3.83 13.54
C LEU A 37 -9.55 -3.81 14.66
N LEU A 38 -9.75 -2.65 15.30
CA LEU A 38 -10.76 -2.47 16.36
C LEU A 38 -12.19 -2.67 15.83
N HIS A 39 -12.47 -2.17 14.63
CA HIS A 39 -13.78 -2.32 13.97
C HIS A 39 -14.14 -3.81 13.80
N PHE A 40 -13.21 -4.63 13.29
CA PHE A 40 -13.40 -6.08 13.14
C PHE A 40 -13.09 -6.90 14.40
N LYS A 41 -12.70 -6.24 15.50
CA LYS A 41 -12.31 -6.88 16.78
C LYS A 41 -11.14 -7.85 16.62
N TRP A 42 -10.22 -7.58 15.70
CA TRP A 42 -8.99 -8.34 15.51
C TRP A 42 -7.93 -7.84 16.48
N ILE A 43 -7.65 -8.62 17.52
CA ILE A 43 -6.70 -8.26 18.59
C ILE A 43 -5.40 -9.09 18.55
N TRP A 44 -5.31 -10.05 17.63
CA TRP A 44 -4.15 -10.93 17.47
C TRP A 44 -3.71 -10.93 16.02
N VAL A 45 -2.63 -10.21 15.70
CA VAL A 45 -2.22 -9.94 14.31
C VAL A 45 -0.76 -10.33 14.06
N GLY A 46 -0.44 -10.80 12.87
CA GLY A 46 0.94 -10.94 12.41
C GLY A 46 1.47 -9.63 11.85
N LEU A 47 2.76 -9.35 12.03
CA LEU A 47 3.44 -8.23 11.39
C LEU A 47 4.50 -8.77 10.44
N MET A 48 4.51 -8.30 9.20
CA MET A 48 5.57 -8.55 8.23
C MET A 48 6.09 -7.24 7.67
N THR A 49 7.41 -7.06 7.66
CA THR A 49 8.04 -5.82 7.20
C THR A 49 9.27 -6.09 6.35
N MET A 50 9.70 -5.15 5.50
CA MET A 50 11.04 -5.17 4.90
C MET A 50 12.14 -5.18 5.97
N ASP A 51 13.21 -5.94 5.74
CA ASP A 51 14.40 -5.99 6.61
C ASP A 51 15.34 -4.79 6.36
N GLU A 52 14.82 -3.59 6.56
CA GLU A 52 15.50 -2.30 6.36
C GLU A 52 15.06 -1.27 7.40
N GLU A 53 15.72 -0.11 7.44
CA GLU A 53 15.49 0.93 8.45
C GLU A 53 14.06 1.49 8.45
N ASN A 54 13.43 1.64 7.26
CA ASN A 54 12.03 2.03 7.16
C ASN A 54 11.10 1.00 7.81
N GLY A 55 11.43 -0.28 7.70
CA GLY A 55 10.70 -1.35 8.37
C GLY A 55 10.83 -1.31 9.90
N GLU A 56 12.01 -1.01 10.42
CA GLU A 56 12.20 -0.79 11.86
C GLU A 56 11.44 0.44 12.36
N LEU A 57 11.46 1.53 11.59
CA LEU A 57 10.71 2.74 11.91
C LEU A 57 9.21 2.48 11.95
N PHE A 58 8.69 1.71 10.99
CA PHE A 58 7.31 1.25 10.96
C PHE A 58 6.95 0.48 12.23
N LEU A 59 7.74 -0.52 12.61
CA LEU A 59 7.51 -1.32 13.82
C LEU A 59 7.55 -0.46 15.08
N SER A 60 8.54 0.43 15.19
CA SER A 60 8.71 1.36 16.32
C SER A 60 7.50 2.29 16.48
N ASN A 61 6.88 2.72 15.36
CA ASN A 61 5.72 3.59 15.38
C ASN A 61 4.40 2.83 15.61
N LEU A 62 4.22 1.64 15.01
CA LEU A 62 2.95 0.91 15.05
C LEU A 62 2.76 0.10 16.34
N LEU A 63 3.81 -0.58 16.83
CA LEU A 63 3.71 -1.47 18.01
C LEU A 63 3.19 -0.75 19.27
N PRO A 64 3.65 0.47 19.61
CA PRO A 64 3.09 1.21 20.76
C PRO A 64 1.61 1.51 20.59
N ILE A 65 1.17 1.87 19.39
CA ILE A 65 -0.23 2.23 19.10
C ILE A 65 -1.12 0.97 19.19
N LEU A 66 -0.64 -0.18 18.72
CA LEU A 66 -1.34 -1.47 18.89
C LEU A 66 -1.52 -1.82 20.37
N SER A 67 -0.44 -1.73 21.15
CA SER A 67 -0.44 -2.05 22.58
C SER A 67 -1.40 -1.14 23.37
N GLN A 68 -1.39 0.16 23.09
CA GLN A 68 -2.32 1.13 23.69
C GLN A 68 -3.79 0.80 23.40
N ASN A 69 -4.08 0.12 22.30
CA ASN A 69 -5.42 -0.26 21.87
C ASN A 69 -5.74 -1.74 22.16
N SER A 70 -4.99 -2.39 23.06
CA SER A 70 -5.21 -3.78 23.47
C SER A 70 -5.08 -4.82 22.33
N ILE A 71 -4.23 -4.53 21.34
CA ILE A 71 -3.92 -5.43 20.22
C ILE A 71 -2.50 -5.96 20.39
N CYS A 72 -2.29 -7.25 20.16
CA CYS A 72 -0.98 -7.89 20.27
C CYS A 72 -0.49 -8.39 18.91
N ALA A 73 0.82 -8.27 18.69
CA ALA A 73 1.52 -8.94 17.62
C ALA A 73 1.77 -10.41 18.00
N ALA A 74 1.30 -11.33 17.16
CA ALA A 74 1.52 -12.77 17.29
C ALA A 74 2.95 -13.17 16.91
N PHE A 75 3.46 -12.52 15.87
CA PHE A 75 4.82 -12.63 15.37
C PHE A 75 5.19 -11.33 14.66
N THR A 76 6.48 -11.10 14.52
CA THR A 76 7.05 -10.03 13.72
C THR A 76 8.13 -10.63 12.84
N GLU A 77 7.84 -10.76 11.55
CA GLU A 77 8.76 -11.33 10.58
C GLU A 77 9.32 -10.26 9.65
N LYS A 78 10.58 -10.41 9.27
CA LYS A 78 11.25 -9.49 8.34
C LYS A 78 11.50 -10.19 7.02
N ILE A 79 10.98 -9.61 5.95
CA ILE A 79 11.15 -10.06 4.58
C ILE A 79 12.50 -9.54 4.09
N PRO A 80 13.47 -10.43 3.77
CA PRO A 80 14.79 -10.01 3.32
C PRO A 80 14.71 -9.26 2.00
N SER A 81 15.11 -7.99 1.95
CA SER A 81 14.99 -7.16 0.75
C SER A 81 15.99 -7.51 -0.36
N LYS A 82 17.14 -8.10 -0.01
CA LYS A 82 18.26 -8.38 -0.93
C LYS A 82 18.33 -9.83 -1.43
N GLY A 83 17.35 -10.66 -1.06
CA GLY A 83 17.40 -12.10 -1.31
C GLY A 83 17.11 -12.52 -2.75
N PHE A 84 16.24 -11.79 -3.45
CA PHE A 84 15.74 -12.21 -4.77
C PHE A 84 16.81 -12.16 -5.88
N PHE A 85 17.78 -11.23 -5.80
CA PHE A 85 18.85 -11.06 -6.80
C PHE A 85 20.24 -11.47 -6.28
N GLY A 86 20.31 -12.02 -5.06
CA GLY A 86 21.56 -12.31 -4.35
C GLY A 86 21.76 -13.81 -4.10
N ASP A 87 22.03 -14.16 -2.83
CA ASP A 87 22.27 -15.53 -2.39
C ASP A 87 20.95 -16.31 -2.21
N ILE A 88 20.47 -16.86 -3.32
CA ILE A 88 19.17 -17.55 -3.44
C ILE A 88 19.02 -18.70 -2.43
N LEU A 89 20.07 -19.48 -2.16
CA LEU A 89 19.99 -20.64 -1.28
C LEU A 89 19.80 -20.25 0.19
N ASN A 90 20.58 -19.27 0.66
CA ASN A 90 20.40 -18.74 2.02
C ASN A 90 19.05 -18.04 2.17
N PHE A 91 18.56 -17.43 1.10
CA PHE A 91 17.24 -16.80 1.06
C PHE A 91 16.11 -17.83 1.14
N GLN A 92 16.14 -18.91 0.36
CA GLN A 92 15.16 -20.00 0.40
C GLN A 92 15.08 -20.65 1.79
N GLY A 93 16.22 -20.93 2.42
CA GLY A 93 16.25 -21.50 3.78
C GLY A 93 15.63 -20.57 4.85
N LYS A 94 15.93 -19.27 4.78
CA LYS A 94 15.33 -18.27 5.68
C LYS A 94 13.83 -18.14 5.44
N TRP A 95 13.41 -18.11 4.18
CA TRP A 95 12.00 -17.98 3.85
C TRP A 95 11.17 -19.19 4.26
N GLY A 96 11.65 -20.41 3.98
CA GLY A 96 10.95 -21.62 4.40
C GLY A 96 10.64 -21.62 5.90
N LYS A 97 11.57 -21.07 6.72
CA LYS A 97 11.32 -20.87 8.15
C LYS A 97 10.24 -19.82 8.42
N ILE A 98 10.36 -18.61 7.86
CA ILE A 98 9.38 -17.52 8.03
C ILE A 98 7.98 -18.00 7.62
N PHE A 99 7.89 -18.67 6.49
CA PHE A 99 6.67 -19.23 5.95
C PHE A 99 6.01 -20.21 6.94
N VAL A 100 6.78 -21.18 7.44
CA VAL A 100 6.31 -22.16 8.41
C VAL A 100 5.82 -21.48 9.69
N ASP A 101 6.52 -20.45 10.17
CA ASP A 101 6.15 -19.71 11.38
C ASP A 101 4.85 -18.91 11.17
N VAL A 102 4.70 -18.25 10.01
CA VAL A 102 3.47 -17.53 9.62
C VAL A 102 2.28 -18.49 9.48
N MET A 103 2.46 -19.63 8.83
CA MET A 103 1.39 -20.61 8.60
C MET A 103 1.00 -21.35 9.87
N LYS A 104 1.93 -21.63 10.78
CA LYS A 104 1.63 -22.22 12.11
C LYS A 104 0.92 -21.25 13.04
N SER A 105 1.09 -19.94 12.85
CA SER A 105 0.45 -18.95 13.70
C SER A 105 -1.07 -18.98 13.57
N LYS A 106 -1.76 -18.86 14.72
CA LYS A 106 -3.22 -18.69 14.79
C LYS A 106 -3.72 -17.31 14.32
N ALA A 107 -2.82 -16.36 14.10
CA ALA A 107 -3.20 -15.05 13.56
C ALA A 107 -3.67 -15.21 12.12
N ASN A 108 -4.91 -14.84 11.85
CA ASN A 108 -5.49 -14.85 10.51
C ASN A 108 -5.24 -13.53 9.77
N THR A 109 -5.02 -12.45 10.49
CA THR A 109 -4.73 -11.13 9.93
C THR A 109 -3.23 -10.83 9.98
N ILE A 110 -2.65 -10.40 8.86
CA ILE A 110 -1.24 -10.02 8.73
C ILE A 110 -1.15 -8.59 8.20
N ILE A 111 -0.47 -7.71 8.93
CA ILE A 111 -0.15 -6.35 8.50
C ILE A 111 1.19 -6.39 7.77
N LEU A 112 1.19 -5.93 6.52
CA LEU A 112 2.35 -5.98 5.64
C LEU A 112 2.84 -4.57 5.34
N TYR A 113 4.10 -4.30 5.68
CA TYR A 113 4.81 -3.06 5.39
C TYR A 113 5.99 -3.32 4.45
N GLY A 114 6.18 -2.45 3.48
CA GLY A 114 7.32 -2.49 2.58
C GLY A 114 7.09 -1.64 1.34
N GLU A 115 7.99 -1.81 0.38
CA GLU A 115 7.97 -1.11 -0.90
C GLU A 115 7.84 -2.12 -2.06
N ALA A 116 8.02 -1.67 -3.30
CA ALA A 116 7.87 -2.52 -4.49
C ALA A 116 8.74 -3.79 -4.44
N LEU A 117 9.99 -3.70 -3.98
CA LEU A 117 10.88 -4.87 -3.84
C LEU A 117 10.36 -5.88 -2.82
N THR A 118 9.71 -5.42 -1.75
CA THR A 118 9.09 -6.29 -0.74
C THR A 118 7.97 -7.11 -1.36
N MET A 119 7.12 -6.50 -2.19
CA MET A 119 6.05 -7.23 -2.89
C MET A 119 6.62 -8.23 -3.91
N ILE A 120 7.59 -7.82 -4.72
CA ILE A 120 8.27 -8.70 -5.68
C ILE A 120 8.80 -9.94 -4.95
N THR A 121 9.53 -9.72 -3.86
CA THR A 121 10.10 -10.77 -3.02
C THR A 121 9.00 -11.66 -2.44
N LEU A 122 8.00 -11.08 -1.77
CA LEU A 122 6.87 -11.81 -1.20
C LEU A 122 6.14 -12.65 -2.25
N ARG A 123 5.92 -12.16 -3.47
CA ARG A 123 5.25 -12.93 -4.53
C ARG A 123 6.02 -14.18 -4.92
N GLY A 124 7.33 -14.10 -5.09
CA GLY A 124 8.14 -15.29 -5.40
C GLY A 124 8.14 -16.30 -4.28
N LEU A 125 8.20 -15.78 -3.08
CA LEU A 125 8.13 -16.54 -1.86
C LEU A 125 6.80 -17.25 -1.62
N LEU A 126 5.68 -16.59 -1.94
CA LEU A 126 4.35 -17.20 -1.88
C LEU A 126 4.20 -18.24 -3.00
N HIS A 127 4.70 -17.95 -4.21
CA HIS A 127 4.67 -18.87 -5.34
C HIS A 127 5.40 -20.20 -5.06
N GLU A 128 6.59 -20.13 -4.44
CA GLU A 128 7.30 -21.32 -3.98
C GLU A 128 6.49 -22.11 -2.93
N GLY A 129 5.92 -21.42 -1.94
CA GLY A 129 5.17 -22.06 -0.85
C GLY A 129 3.82 -22.67 -1.25
N GLU A 130 3.12 -22.11 -2.25
CA GLU A 130 1.88 -22.69 -2.79
C GLU A 130 2.10 -24.11 -3.34
N SER A 131 3.29 -24.37 -3.89
CA SER A 131 3.64 -25.69 -4.40
C SER A 131 3.79 -26.75 -3.29
N GLU A 132 4.16 -26.33 -2.07
CA GLU A 132 4.43 -27.20 -0.93
C GLU A 132 3.21 -27.39 -0.02
N TYR A 133 2.40 -26.34 0.22
CA TYR A 133 1.28 -26.35 1.18
C TYR A 133 -0.12 -26.30 0.53
N GLY A 134 -0.19 -26.30 -0.80
CA GLY A 134 -1.42 -26.11 -1.55
C GLY A 134 -1.84 -24.64 -1.67
N LYS A 135 -2.78 -24.35 -2.56
CA LYS A 135 -3.13 -22.98 -3.02
C LYS A 135 -3.72 -22.02 -1.99
N SER A 136 -3.98 -22.44 -0.76
CA SER A 136 -4.77 -21.64 0.20
C SER A 136 -3.96 -21.23 1.42
N PHE A 137 -3.44 -20.00 1.41
CA PHE A 137 -2.70 -19.41 2.54
C PHE A 137 -3.53 -19.20 3.81
N GLY A 138 -4.85 -19.07 3.72
CA GLY A 138 -5.67 -18.95 4.93
C GLY A 138 -5.40 -17.68 5.75
N LYS A 139 -4.97 -16.58 5.13
CA LYS A 139 -4.66 -15.29 5.79
C LYS A 139 -5.35 -14.12 5.10
N VAL A 140 -5.61 -13.05 5.85
CA VAL A 140 -6.02 -11.73 5.35
C VAL A 140 -4.84 -10.79 5.46
N TRP A 141 -4.43 -10.24 4.32
CA TRP A 141 -3.38 -9.22 4.26
C TRP A 141 -3.98 -7.83 4.48
N ILE A 142 -3.33 -7.01 5.30
CA ILE A 142 -3.56 -5.57 5.44
C ILE A 142 -2.32 -4.86 4.91
N MET A 143 -2.42 -4.28 3.73
CA MET A 143 -1.31 -3.60 3.05
C MET A 143 -1.33 -2.09 3.32
N VAL A 144 -0.14 -1.52 3.46
CA VAL A 144 0.08 -0.08 3.58
C VAL A 144 0.07 0.64 2.22
N ALA A 145 -0.13 1.96 2.19
CA ALA A 145 -0.26 2.72 0.93
C ALA A 145 1.03 2.76 0.08
N GLN A 146 2.17 2.46 0.68
CA GLN A 146 3.46 2.31 0.01
C GLN A 146 3.54 1.02 -0.81
N MET A 147 2.66 0.05 -0.54
CA MET A 147 2.68 -1.23 -1.24
C MET A 147 1.82 -1.20 -2.50
N ASP A 148 2.46 -1.59 -3.60
CA ASP A 148 1.80 -1.91 -4.86
C ASP A 148 1.94 -3.42 -5.14
N LEU A 149 1.03 -4.00 -5.93
CA LEU A 149 1.07 -5.41 -6.34
C LEU A 149 2.07 -5.67 -7.48
N VAL A 150 3.15 -4.89 -7.55
CA VAL A 150 4.05 -4.84 -8.70
C VAL A 150 4.60 -6.23 -9.06
N ALA A 151 4.59 -6.51 -10.36
CA ALA A 151 5.24 -7.63 -10.99
C ALA A 151 6.42 -7.15 -11.85
N ILE A 152 7.49 -7.94 -11.86
CA ILE A 152 8.51 -7.89 -12.92
C ILE A 152 8.20 -8.96 -13.97
N SER A 153 8.89 -8.96 -15.11
CA SER A 153 8.63 -9.91 -16.21
C SER A 153 8.64 -11.38 -15.75
N MET A 154 9.56 -11.75 -14.86
CA MET A 154 9.60 -13.10 -14.27
C MET A 154 8.33 -13.50 -13.50
N HIS A 155 7.62 -12.53 -12.93
CA HIS A 155 6.44 -12.75 -12.06
C HIS A 155 5.12 -12.54 -12.80
N LYS A 156 5.18 -12.22 -14.09
CA LYS A 156 4.04 -11.87 -14.94
C LYS A 156 3.01 -13.01 -14.95
N ASP A 157 3.50 -14.25 -14.91
CA ASP A 157 2.66 -15.45 -14.96
C ASP A 157 2.31 -16.08 -13.61
N TRP A 158 2.83 -15.57 -12.50
CA TRP A 158 2.55 -16.13 -11.19
C TRP A 158 1.15 -15.77 -10.70
N ASP A 159 0.53 -16.71 -10.01
CA ASP A 159 -0.79 -16.51 -9.41
C ASP A 159 -0.73 -15.38 -8.36
N ILE A 160 -1.88 -14.75 -8.17
CA ILE A 160 -2.13 -13.70 -7.17
C ILE A 160 -3.26 -14.08 -6.22
N GLU A 161 -3.77 -15.31 -6.30
CA GLU A 161 -4.82 -15.85 -5.43
C GLU A 161 -4.48 -15.71 -3.94
N ALA A 162 -3.20 -15.80 -3.56
CA ALA A 162 -2.76 -15.57 -2.18
C ALA A 162 -3.18 -14.21 -1.61
N PHE A 163 -3.37 -13.19 -2.45
CA PHE A 163 -3.81 -11.84 -2.04
C PHE A 163 -5.32 -11.63 -2.18
N HIS A 164 -6.08 -12.64 -2.61
CA HIS A 164 -7.54 -12.53 -2.75
C HIS A 164 -8.20 -12.15 -1.42
N GLY A 165 -8.96 -11.07 -1.42
CA GLY A 165 -9.62 -10.56 -0.23
C GLY A 165 -8.71 -9.75 0.70
N ALA A 166 -7.50 -9.38 0.26
CA ALA A 166 -6.64 -8.45 0.99
C ALA A 166 -7.32 -7.08 1.14
N LEU A 167 -7.03 -6.40 2.25
CA LEU A 167 -7.38 -5.01 2.48
C LEU A 167 -6.13 -4.16 2.31
N ALA A 168 -6.24 -3.00 1.65
CA ALA A 168 -5.13 -2.10 1.43
C ALA A 168 -5.53 -0.66 1.72
N PHE A 169 -4.71 0.02 2.51
CA PHE A 169 -4.71 1.47 2.57
C PHE A 169 -4.09 1.99 1.28
N THR A 170 -4.70 2.99 0.68
CA THR A 170 -4.21 3.62 -0.55
C THR A 170 -4.34 5.12 -0.42
N THR A 171 -3.42 5.88 -1.00
CA THR A 171 -3.60 7.33 -1.11
C THR A 171 -4.90 7.59 -1.88
N HIS A 172 -5.72 8.48 -1.35
CA HIS A 172 -6.99 8.83 -1.98
C HIS A 172 -6.78 9.20 -3.45
N SER A 173 -7.59 8.61 -4.32
CA SER A 173 -7.57 8.87 -5.75
C SER A 173 -8.98 8.96 -6.32
N HIS A 174 -9.08 9.68 -7.43
CA HIS A 174 -10.27 9.80 -8.25
C HIS A 174 -9.86 9.56 -9.71
N GLU A 175 -10.72 8.89 -10.47
CA GLU A 175 -10.52 8.73 -11.91
C GLU A 175 -10.45 10.09 -12.61
N VAL A 176 -9.32 10.33 -13.28
CA VAL A 176 -9.10 11.57 -14.04
C VAL A 176 -9.64 11.38 -15.46
N PRO A 177 -10.55 12.25 -15.93
CA PRO A 177 -11.11 12.15 -17.28
C PRO A 177 -10.01 12.09 -18.35
N GLY A 178 -10.06 11.05 -19.19
CA GLY A 178 -9.11 10.87 -20.29
C GLY A 178 -7.79 10.17 -19.92
N PHE A 179 -7.54 9.83 -18.64
CA PHE A 179 -6.31 9.13 -18.24
C PHE A 179 -6.16 7.77 -18.92
N GLN A 180 -7.19 6.93 -18.90
CA GLN A 180 -7.15 5.63 -19.59
C GLN A 180 -6.96 5.79 -21.11
N ASN A 181 -7.63 6.79 -21.71
CA ASN A 181 -7.47 7.09 -23.14
C ASN A 181 -6.06 7.55 -23.48
N PHE A 182 -5.38 8.26 -22.57
CA PHE A 182 -3.98 8.64 -22.72
C PHE A 182 -3.08 7.40 -22.70
N LEU A 183 -3.25 6.50 -21.73
CA LEU A 183 -2.47 5.26 -21.65
C LEU A 183 -2.64 4.39 -22.90
N GLN A 184 -3.85 4.28 -23.43
CA GLN A 184 -4.14 3.49 -24.64
C GLN A 184 -3.50 4.04 -25.92
N LYS A 185 -3.20 5.35 -25.94
CA LYS A 185 -2.58 6.02 -27.09
C LYS A 185 -1.06 6.07 -26.98
N LEU A 186 -0.47 5.55 -25.90
CA LEU A 186 0.98 5.43 -25.78
C LEU A 186 1.48 4.52 -26.90
N ASN A 187 2.51 4.99 -27.61
CA ASN A 187 3.15 4.23 -28.68
C ASN A 187 4.65 4.53 -28.65
N PRO A 188 5.52 3.51 -28.61
CA PRO A 188 6.97 3.68 -28.54
C PRO A 188 7.54 4.45 -29.73
N HIS A 189 6.91 4.37 -30.91
CA HIS A 189 7.34 5.10 -32.12
C HIS A 189 7.01 6.59 -32.11
N LEU A 190 5.97 6.99 -31.38
CA LEU A 190 5.54 8.40 -31.27
C LEU A 190 6.36 9.18 -30.24
N MET A 191 6.99 8.47 -29.29
CA MET A 191 7.76 9.07 -28.20
C MET A 191 9.28 9.04 -28.45
N LYS A 192 9.69 9.36 -29.68
CA LYS A 192 11.12 9.47 -30.04
C LYS A 192 11.80 10.52 -29.15
N GLY A 193 12.72 10.09 -28.30
CA GLY A 193 13.43 10.92 -27.32
C GLY A 193 13.10 10.61 -25.85
N ASN A 194 12.07 9.80 -25.58
CA ASN A 194 11.83 9.26 -24.24
C ASN A 194 12.62 7.96 -24.06
N GLY A 195 13.74 8.04 -23.34
CA GLY A 195 14.63 6.89 -23.09
C GLY A 195 14.02 5.76 -22.26
N PHE A 196 12.82 5.94 -21.68
CA PHE A 196 12.19 4.94 -20.81
C PHE A 196 11.16 4.06 -21.52
N ILE A 197 10.46 4.59 -22.53
CA ILE A 197 9.32 3.89 -23.14
C ILE A 197 9.75 2.66 -23.92
N GLN A 198 10.86 2.73 -24.65
CA GLN A 198 11.34 1.59 -25.42
C GLN A 198 11.76 0.41 -24.51
N PRO A 199 12.66 0.59 -23.50
CA PRO A 199 12.98 -0.49 -22.57
C PRO A 199 11.78 -1.04 -21.81
N PHE A 200 10.84 -0.16 -21.42
CA PHE A 200 9.59 -0.59 -20.79
C PHE A 200 8.78 -1.50 -21.72
N TRP A 201 8.64 -1.15 -22.99
CA TRP A 201 7.86 -1.92 -23.96
C TRP A 201 8.48 -3.30 -24.22
N GLU A 202 9.80 -3.33 -24.42
CA GLU A 202 10.59 -4.57 -24.58
C GLU A 202 10.41 -5.49 -23.37
N GLN A 203 10.49 -4.93 -22.16
CA GLN A 203 10.28 -5.67 -20.91
C GLN A 203 8.82 -6.12 -20.71
N ALA A 204 7.85 -5.31 -21.13
CA ALA A 204 6.43 -5.58 -20.92
C ALA A 204 5.90 -6.69 -21.81
N PHE A 205 6.35 -6.72 -23.07
CA PHE A 205 5.87 -7.65 -24.08
C PHE A 205 6.87 -8.76 -24.40
N ASP A 206 8.00 -8.81 -23.69
CA ASP A 206 9.04 -9.83 -23.84
C ASP A 206 9.55 -9.89 -25.31
N CYS A 207 9.77 -8.71 -25.91
CA CYS A 207 10.15 -8.52 -27.31
C CYS A 207 11.35 -7.55 -27.44
N SER A 208 11.95 -7.45 -28.62
CA SER A 208 13.07 -6.54 -28.91
C SER A 208 12.79 -5.63 -30.11
N PHE A 209 13.17 -4.34 -30.03
CA PHE A 209 13.21 -3.49 -31.23
C PHE A 209 14.51 -3.69 -32.02
N PRO A 210 14.52 -3.49 -33.35
CA PRO A 210 15.70 -3.74 -34.20
C PRO A 210 16.99 -3.00 -33.80
N ASN A 211 16.88 -1.87 -33.10
CA ASN A 211 18.00 -1.05 -32.64
C ASN A 211 18.37 -1.28 -31.15
N SER A 212 17.85 -2.34 -30.52
CA SER A 212 18.16 -2.63 -29.11
C SER A 212 19.55 -3.29 -28.99
N HIS A 213 20.17 -3.15 -27.82
CA HIS A 213 21.47 -3.77 -27.52
C HIS A 213 21.38 -5.29 -27.27
N PHE A 214 20.16 -5.85 -27.19
CA PHE A 214 19.88 -7.23 -26.82
C PHE A 214 19.27 -8.02 -27.99
N ASN A 215 19.93 -7.99 -29.15
CA ASN A 215 19.56 -8.85 -30.27
C ASN A 215 20.13 -10.26 -30.04
N GLY A 216 19.37 -11.11 -29.35
CA GLY A 216 19.52 -12.57 -29.44
C GLY A 216 18.68 -13.10 -30.61
N ASP A 217 19.17 -14.14 -31.30
CA ASP A 217 18.55 -14.68 -32.52
C ASP A 217 17.14 -15.30 -32.34
N ASP A 218 16.59 -15.32 -31.12
CA ASP A 218 15.36 -16.04 -30.72
C ASP A 218 14.33 -15.16 -29.98
N VAL A 219 14.42 -13.83 -30.09
CA VAL A 219 13.48 -12.89 -29.43
C VAL A 219 12.52 -12.28 -30.44
N ASP A 220 11.22 -12.34 -30.14
CA ASP A 220 10.17 -11.74 -30.96
C ASP A 220 10.42 -10.24 -31.17
N THR A 221 10.11 -9.75 -32.38
CA THR A 221 10.29 -8.33 -32.71
C THR A 221 9.12 -7.50 -32.19
N CYS A 222 9.39 -6.43 -31.43
CA CYS A 222 8.36 -5.49 -31.01
C CYS A 222 7.82 -4.70 -32.21
N THR A 223 6.49 -4.71 -32.37
CA THR A 223 5.79 -3.97 -33.41
C THR A 223 5.50 -2.52 -33.00
N GLY A 224 5.29 -2.28 -31.69
CA GLY A 224 4.78 -1.02 -31.15
C GLY A 224 3.26 -0.88 -31.26
N GLU A 225 2.56 -1.92 -31.71
CA GLU A 225 1.08 -2.00 -31.77
C GLU A 225 0.50 -2.85 -30.63
N GLU A 226 1.35 -3.39 -29.75
CA GLU A 226 0.94 -4.13 -28.56
C GLU A 226 0.09 -3.25 -27.63
N ARG A 227 -0.83 -3.86 -26.89
CA ARG A 227 -1.79 -3.13 -26.06
C ARG A 227 -1.49 -3.32 -24.59
N LEU A 228 -1.27 -2.23 -23.86
CA LEU A 228 -1.06 -2.23 -22.41
C LEU A 228 -2.21 -2.90 -21.63
N GLN A 229 -3.43 -2.86 -22.17
CA GLN A 229 -4.61 -3.52 -21.62
C GLN A 229 -4.49 -5.05 -21.55
N ASN A 230 -3.62 -5.64 -22.37
CA ASN A 230 -3.40 -7.08 -22.41
C ASN A 230 -2.37 -7.53 -21.36
N LEU A 231 -1.66 -6.58 -20.71
CA LEU A 231 -0.73 -6.90 -19.65
C LEU A 231 -1.49 -7.32 -18.38
N PRO A 232 -0.96 -8.26 -17.59
CA PRO A 232 -1.53 -8.58 -16.30
C PRO A 232 -1.56 -7.34 -15.39
N GLY A 233 -2.65 -7.17 -14.63
CA GLY A 233 -2.80 -6.04 -13.70
C GLY A 233 -1.59 -5.80 -12.78
N PRO A 234 -1.00 -6.85 -12.17
CA PRO A 234 0.21 -6.70 -11.33
C PRO A 234 1.40 -6.08 -12.07
N PHE A 235 1.48 -6.30 -13.38
CA PHE A 235 2.54 -5.76 -14.23
C PHE A 235 2.25 -4.30 -14.63
N PHE A 236 1.00 -4.01 -15.00
CA PHE A 236 0.58 -2.65 -15.35
C PHE A 236 -0.90 -2.38 -15.01
N GLU A 237 -1.16 -1.53 -14.02
CA GLU A 237 -2.52 -1.10 -13.65
C GLU A 237 -2.99 0.02 -14.60
N MET A 238 -4.03 -0.25 -15.38
CA MET A 238 -4.63 0.73 -16.32
C MET A 238 -5.47 1.82 -15.61
N SER A 239 -5.90 1.56 -14.37
CA SER A 239 -6.69 2.50 -13.56
C SER A 239 -5.81 3.53 -12.85
N MET A 240 -6.40 4.67 -12.48
CA MET A 240 -5.68 5.69 -11.72
C MET A 240 -5.34 5.17 -10.31
N THR A 241 -4.05 4.98 -10.02
CA THR A 241 -3.59 4.60 -8.67
C THR A 241 -3.43 5.82 -7.76
N GLY A 242 -3.39 5.60 -6.45
CA GLY A 242 -3.10 6.65 -5.46
C GLY A 242 -1.80 7.41 -5.78
N HIS A 243 -0.72 6.69 -6.07
CA HIS A 243 0.57 7.29 -6.45
C HIS A 243 0.50 8.07 -7.77
N SER A 244 -0.19 7.53 -8.79
CA SER A 244 -0.39 8.20 -10.08
C SER A 244 -1.17 9.51 -9.90
N TYR A 245 -2.20 9.50 -9.04
CA TYR A 245 -3.01 10.66 -8.73
C TYR A 245 -2.21 11.72 -7.94
N SER A 246 -1.36 11.30 -7.02
CA SER A 246 -0.42 12.16 -6.32
C SER A 246 0.56 12.86 -7.27
N ILE A 247 1.11 12.13 -8.26
CA ILE A 247 1.97 12.71 -9.31
C ILE A 247 1.19 13.73 -10.14
N TYR A 248 0.00 13.36 -10.60
CA TYR A 248 -0.89 14.23 -11.37
C TYR A 248 -1.20 15.53 -10.60
N ASN A 249 -1.58 15.44 -9.33
CA ASN A 249 -1.87 16.60 -8.49
C ASN A 249 -0.62 17.45 -8.21
N ALA A 250 0.56 16.85 -8.08
CA ALA A 250 1.81 17.59 -7.92
C ALA A 250 2.12 18.46 -9.15
N VAL A 251 1.91 17.92 -10.36
CA VAL A 251 2.07 18.66 -11.62
C VAL A 251 1.02 19.77 -11.72
N GLN A 252 -0.24 19.49 -11.38
CA GLN A 252 -1.31 20.51 -11.34
C GLN A 252 -1.00 21.63 -10.34
N ALA A 253 -0.49 21.30 -9.15
CA ALA A 253 -0.11 22.28 -8.15
C ALA A 253 1.02 23.18 -8.67
N LEU A 254 2.04 22.61 -9.32
CA LEU A 254 3.11 23.39 -9.93
C LEU A 254 2.58 24.29 -11.04
N ALA A 255 1.77 23.76 -11.95
CA ALA A 255 1.18 24.52 -13.05
C ALA A 255 0.31 25.69 -12.54
N ASN A 256 -0.55 25.45 -11.55
CA ASN A 256 -1.35 26.49 -10.92
C ASN A 256 -0.49 27.54 -10.21
N SER A 257 0.62 27.13 -9.58
CA SER A 257 1.55 28.07 -8.93
C SER A 257 2.24 28.99 -9.94
N VAL A 258 2.72 28.41 -11.05
CA VAL A 258 3.33 29.17 -12.15
C VAL A 258 2.30 30.07 -12.82
N HIS A 259 1.07 29.59 -13.01
CA HIS A 259 -0.02 30.40 -13.56
C HIS A 259 -0.34 31.58 -12.65
N ALA A 260 -0.40 31.38 -11.33
CA ALA A 260 -0.63 32.45 -10.35
C ALA A 260 0.51 33.49 -10.33
N MET A 261 1.74 33.10 -10.70
CA MET A 261 2.86 34.06 -10.88
C MET A 261 2.70 34.95 -12.11
N TYR A 262 1.98 34.50 -13.14
CA TYR A 262 1.72 35.29 -14.34
C TYR A 262 0.40 36.04 -14.16
N PRO A 263 0.40 37.34 -13.80
CA PRO A 263 -0.85 38.08 -13.70
C PRO A 263 -1.57 38.07 -15.03
N SER A 264 -2.89 37.85 -14.98
CA SER A 264 -3.76 38.28 -16.07
C SER A 264 -3.47 39.76 -16.33
N LYS A 265 -3.43 40.18 -17.60
CA LYS A 265 -3.12 41.54 -18.05
C LYS A 265 -4.17 42.58 -17.62
N SER A 266 -4.59 42.62 -16.36
CA SER A 266 -5.35 43.74 -15.79
C SER A 266 -4.36 44.77 -15.23
N LYS A 267 -4.27 45.90 -15.94
CA LYS A 267 -3.47 47.08 -15.62
C LYS A 267 -3.82 47.65 -14.23
N ALA A 268 -3.12 47.22 -13.18
CA ALA A 268 -2.83 48.00 -11.96
C ALA A 268 -1.91 47.14 -11.07
N MET A 269 -0.84 47.73 -10.53
CA MET A 269 0.26 47.10 -9.79
C MET A 269 1.33 46.38 -10.64
N VAL A 270 2.14 47.20 -11.33
CA VAL A 270 3.42 46.80 -11.95
C VAL A 270 4.61 47.12 -11.00
N GLU A 271 4.40 47.13 -9.69
CA GLU A 271 5.48 47.42 -8.73
C GLU A 271 5.47 46.42 -7.58
N ARG A 272 5.89 45.20 -7.89
CA ARG A 272 6.64 44.27 -7.01
C ARG A 272 6.95 43.03 -7.83
N ARG A 273 7.90 43.18 -8.75
CA ARG A 273 8.61 42.03 -9.29
C ARG A 273 9.33 41.37 -8.12
N ASN A 274 8.95 40.14 -7.79
CA ASN A 274 9.88 39.25 -7.12
C ASN A 274 10.82 38.74 -8.22
N GLU A 275 11.96 39.41 -8.40
CA GLU A 275 12.93 39.13 -9.46
C GLU A 275 13.60 37.75 -9.32
N ASN A 276 13.32 37.00 -8.25
CA ASN A 276 13.96 35.73 -7.92
C ASN A 276 13.13 34.46 -8.25
N GLY A 277 11.92 34.56 -8.79
CA GLY A 277 11.14 33.36 -9.19
C GLY A 277 10.77 32.39 -8.04
N ASP A 278 10.77 32.85 -6.79
CA ASP A 278 10.48 32.01 -5.63
C ASP A 278 8.99 31.62 -5.56
N LEU A 279 8.70 30.33 -5.80
CA LEU A 279 7.37 29.74 -5.74
C LEU A 279 6.92 29.42 -4.30
N HIS A 280 7.82 29.49 -3.32
CA HIS A 280 7.55 29.03 -1.97
C HIS A 280 6.34 29.72 -1.30
N PRO A 281 6.16 31.06 -1.36
CA PRO A 281 5.01 31.72 -0.73
C PRO A 281 3.66 31.28 -1.31
N ILE A 282 3.63 30.98 -2.61
CA ILE A 282 2.41 30.52 -3.31
C ILE A 282 2.12 29.07 -2.94
N LEU A 283 3.14 28.22 -3.01
CA LEU A 283 3.02 26.80 -2.71
C LEU A 283 2.59 26.53 -1.27
N ARG A 284 2.97 27.39 -0.32
CA ARG A 284 2.61 27.25 1.10
C ARG A 284 1.11 27.39 1.36
N ARG A 285 0.37 28.04 0.45
CA ARG A 285 -1.06 28.29 0.59
C ARG A 285 -1.85 27.79 -0.62
N ILE A 286 -1.29 26.83 -1.34
CA ILE A 286 -1.93 26.35 -2.57
C ILE A 286 -3.21 25.58 -2.25
N SER A 287 -4.29 26.03 -2.86
CA SER A 287 -5.58 25.35 -2.90
C SER A 287 -6.14 25.52 -4.31
N PHE A 288 -6.52 24.42 -4.94
CA PHE A 288 -7.04 24.43 -6.31
C PHE A 288 -8.02 23.27 -6.52
N ASN A 289 -8.91 23.45 -7.49
CA ASN A 289 -9.74 22.35 -7.99
C ASN A 289 -9.01 21.69 -9.15
N ASN A 290 -8.81 20.38 -9.06
CA ASN A 290 -8.21 19.63 -10.15
C ASN A 290 -9.26 19.27 -11.23
N SER A 291 -8.80 18.75 -12.37
CA SER A 291 -9.71 18.35 -13.46
C SER A 291 -10.60 17.12 -13.15
N ALA A 292 -10.36 16.44 -12.02
CA ALA A 292 -11.25 15.38 -11.51
C ALA A 292 -12.38 15.94 -10.62
N GLY A 293 -12.45 17.27 -10.44
CA GLY A 293 -13.50 17.91 -9.65
C GLY A 293 -13.24 17.93 -8.14
N GLU A 294 -12.03 17.64 -7.69
CA GLU A 294 -11.67 17.62 -6.27
C GLU A 294 -10.82 18.84 -5.87
N THR A 295 -11.12 19.38 -4.69
CA THR A 295 -10.32 20.44 -4.08
C THR A 295 -9.10 19.87 -3.38
N VAL A 296 -7.92 20.14 -3.94
CA VAL A 296 -6.62 19.76 -3.38
C VAL A 296 -6.10 20.90 -2.53
N HIS A 297 -5.64 20.61 -1.32
CA HIS A 297 -5.06 21.59 -0.41
C HIS A 297 -3.91 21.00 0.42
N LEU A 298 -2.88 21.79 0.68
CA LEU A 298 -1.77 21.44 1.56
C LEU A 298 -1.93 22.12 2.92
N ASN A 299 -1.57 21.42 4.00
CA ASN A 299 -1.56 21.99 5.35
C ASN A 299 -0.33 22.90 5.58
N GLU A 300 -0.22 23.47 6.78
CA GLU A 300 0.90 24.36 7.15
C GLU A 300 2.28 23.69 7.11
N ASN A 301 2.32 22.35 7.22
CA ASN A 301 3.52 21.52 7.10
C ASN A 301 3.85 21.16 5.63
N GLY A 302 3.02 21.57 4.67
CA GLY A 302 3.16 21.22 3.26
C GLY A 302 2.71 19.81 2.92
N GLU A 303 1.86 19.19 3.74
CA GLU A 303 1.36 17.82 3.57
C GLU A 303 -0.06 17.82 2.96
N LEU A 304 -0.35 16.79 2.16
CA LEU A 304 -1.68 16.60 1.59
C LEU A 304 -2.69 16.24 2.69
N THR A 305 -3.80 16.96 2.65
CA THR A 305 -4.93 16.86 3.61
C THR A 305 -6.04 15.90 3.15
N MET A 306 -5.74 15.08 2.16
CA MET A 306 -6.62 14.00 1.74
C MET A 306 -6.28 12.78 2.60
N GLY A 307 -7.30 12.05 3.06
CA GLY A 307 -7.11 10.84 3.85
C GLY A 307 -6.65 9.64 3.02
N PHE A 308 -6.86 8.45 3.56
CA PHE A 308 -6.62 7.18 2.85
C PHE A 308 -7.94 6.56 2.40
N ASP A 309 -7.93 5.92 1.24
CA ASP A 309 -8.99 5.02 0.83
C ASP A 309 -8.63 3.60 1.24
N ILE A 310 -9.64 2.83 1.65
CA ILE A 310 -9.48 1.43 2.02
C ILE A 310 -10.07 0.61 0.89
N THR A 311 -9.23 -0.20 0.27
CA THR A 311 -9.58 -1.00 -0.88
C THR A 311 -9.52 -2.48 -0.55
N ASN A 312 -10.42 -3.27 -1.11
CA ASN A 312 -10.41 -4.72 -1.07
C ASN A 312 -9.94 -5.25 -2.42
N LEU A 313 -8.95 -6.14 -2.39
CA LEU A 313 -8.34 -6.70 -3.58
C LEU A 313 -9.07 -7.99 -4.01
N ILE A 314 -9.72 -7.94 -5.16
CA ILE A 314 -10.46 -9.07 -5.71
C ILE A 314 -9.69 -9.60 -6.92
N THR A 315 -9.18 -10.82 -6.81
CA THR A 315 -8.44 -11.50 -7.87
C THR A 315 -9.32 -12.48 -8.64
N PHE A 316 -8.99 -12.69 -9.92
CA PHE A 316 -9.76 -13.50 -10.86
C PHE A 316 -8.89 -14.61 -11.47
N PRO A 317 -9.50 -15.73 -11.95
CA PRO A 317 -8.75 -16.86 -12.51
C PRO A 317 -7.86 -16.52 -13.73
N ASN A 318 -8.15 -15.42 -14.42
CA ASN A 318 -7.34 -14.89 -15.53
C ASN A 318 -6.13 -14.05 -15.06
N LYS A 319 -5.73 -14.14 -13.79
CA LYS A 319 -4.64 -13.37 -13.17
C LYS A 319 -4.86 -11.85 -13.15
N SER A 320 -6.04 -11.37 -13.49
CA SER A 320 -6.42 -9.97 -13.28
C SER A 320 -6.91 -9.74 -11.85
N PHE A 321 -6.92 -8.49 -11.43
CA PHE A 321 -7.55 -8.09 -10.18
C PHE A 321 -8.26 -6.75 -10.33
N VAL A 322 -9.14 -6.47 -9.38
CA VAL A 322 -9.76 -5.16 -9.20
C VAL A 322 -9.57 -4.73 -7.75
N ARG A 323 -9.25 -3.45 -7.55
CA ARG A 323 -9.26 -2.80 -6.24
C ARG A 323 -10.62 -2.14 -6.05
N MET A 324 -11.46 -2.72 -5.21
CA MET A 324 -12.76 -2.14 -4.89
C MET A 324 -12.63 -1.26 -3.66
N LYS A 325 -13.05 0.00 -3.74
CA LYS A 325 -13.10 0.87 -2.56
C LYS A 325 -14.21 0.40 -1.62
N VAL A 326 -13.83 -0.01 -0.42
CA VAL A 326 -14.73 -0.50 0.64
C VAL A 326 -14.77 0.43 1.84
N GLY A 327 -13.99 1.50 1.84
CA GLY A 327 -14.00 2.46 2.93
C GLY A 327 -13.05 3.62 2.75
N ARG A 328 -12.96 4.44 3.79
CA ARG A 328 -12.11 5.62 3.86
C ARG A 328 -11.68 5.90 5.28
N MET A 329 -10.43 6.33 5.43
CA MET A 329 -9.88 6.88 6.66
C MET A 329 -9.62 8.38 6.47
N ASN A 330 -10.32 9.22 7.24
CA ASN A 330 -10.17 10.67 7.24
C ASN A 330 -9.64 11.13 8.61
N PRO A 331 -8.34 11.48 8.74
CA PRO A 331 -7.77 11.86 10.02
C PRO A 331 -8.26 13.22 10.54
N TRP A 332 -8.94 14.00 9.71
CA TRP A 332 -9.53 15.29 10.08
C TRP A 332 -11.02 15.20 10.45
N ALA A 333 -11.62 14.00 10.41
CA ALA A 333 -12.99 13.82 10.85
C ALA A 333 -13.09 13.81 12.40
N PRO A 334 -14.29 14.05 12.96
CA PRO A 334 -14.50 13.94 14.40
C PRO A 334 -14.14 12.53 14.94
N PRO A 335 -13.71 12.41 16.21
CA PRO A 335 -13.38 11.12 16.81
C PRO A 335 -14.51 10.09 16.65
N GLY A 336 -14.17 8.88 16.20
CA GLY A 336 -15.14 7.80 15.93
C GLY A 336 -15.85 7.91 14.57
N LYS A 337 -15.52 8.92 13.76
CA LYS A 337 -15.93 9.06 12.35
C LYS A 337 -14.73 9.19 11.40
N ASP A 338 -13.53 8.96 11.93
CA ASP A 338 -12.27 8.95 11.22
C ASP A 338 -12.09 7.71 10.34
N LEU A 339 -12.81 6.63 10.64
CA LEU A 339 -12.89 5.43 9.80
C LEU A 339 -14.33 5.19 9.33
N SER A 340 -14.48 4.89 8.04
CA SER A 340 -15.73 4.41 7.43
C SER A 340 -15.43 3.15 6.63
N ILE A 341 -16.24 2.11 6.82
CA ILE A 341 -16.11 0.81 6.17
C ILE A 341 -17.51 0.34 5.77
N ASP A 342 -17.65 -0.12 4.53
CA ASP A 342 -18.80 -0.87 4.03
C ASP A 342 -18.49 -2.36 4.13
N GLU A 343 -18.89 -2.99 5.23
CA GLU A 343 -18.65 -4.42 5.47
C GLU A 343 -19.29 -5.31 4.40
N GLY A 344 -20.41 -4.89 3.81
CA GLY A 344 -21.14 -5.66 2.80
C GLY A 344 -20.44 -5.69 1.43
N ALA A 345 -19.52 -4.77 1.19
CA ALA A 345 -18.71 -4.71 -0.03
C ALA A 345 -17.40 -5.51 0.05
N ILE A 346 -17.04 -6.02 1.23
CA ILE A 346 -15.77 -6.75 1.42
C ILE A 346 -15.92 -8.21 0.99
N VAL A 347 -15.08 -8.62 0.06
CA VAL A 347 -14.85 -10.01 -0.32
C VAL A 347 -13.71 -10.57 0.55
N TRP A 348 -14.01 -11.64 1.27
CA TRP A 348 -13.03 -12.29 2.16
C TRP A 348 -12.25 -13.38 1.40
N PRO A 349 -11.06 -13.79 1.88
CA PRO A 349 -10.31 -14.88 1.25
C PRO A 349 -11.15 -16.16 1.15
N ARG A 350 -11.01 -16.89 0.04
CA ARG A 350 -11.79 -18.11 -0.24
C ARG A 350 -11.63 -19.19 0.83
N SER A 351 -10.47 -19.23 1.48
CA SER A 351 -10.16 -20.08 2.62
C SER A 351 -11.11 -19.93 3.81
N PHE A 352 -11.80 -18.78 3.91
CA PHE A 352 -12.76 -18.48 4.98
C PHE A 352 -14.22 -18.61 4.52
N ASN A 353 -14.49 -19.24 3.37
CA ASN A 353 -15.85 -19.40 2.82
C ASN A 353 -16.63 -18.08 2.70
N GLN A 354 -15.94 -16.99 2.35
CA GLN A 354 -16.52 -15.65 2.24
C GLN A 354 -17.08 -15.09 3.57
N VAL A 355 -16.59 -15.58 4.71
CA VAL A 355 -16.93 -15.07 6.04
C VAL A 355 -15.77 -14.27 6.60
N MET A 356 -16.09 -13.18 7.31
CA MET A 356 -15.09 -12.39 8.04
C MET A 356 -14.32 -13.30 9.02
N PRO A 357 -12.99 -13.43 8.88
CA PRO A 357 -12.20 -14.26 9.77
C PRO A 357 -12.11 -13.63 11.16
N LEU A 358 -11.93 -14.48 12.17
CA LEU A 358 -11.57 -14.04 13.51
C LEU A 358 -10.05 -14.09 13.65
N SER A 359 -9.43 -13.03 14.18
CA SER A 359 -8.01 -13.00 14.49
C SER A 359 -7.82 -12.74 15.98
N LEU A 360 -7.98 -13.80 16.76
CA LEU A 360 -7.93 -13.81 18.23
C LEU A 360 -6.89 -14.84 18.70
N CYS A 361 -6.22 -14.59 19.83
CA CYS A 361 -5.30 -15.57 20.42
C CYS A 361 -6.05 -16.78 21.00
N ASN A 362 -7.22 -16.53 21.60
CA ASN A 362 -8.05 -17.53 22.28
C ASN A 362 -9.52 -17.24 22.01
N ASP A 363 -10.36 -18.27 22.12
CA ASP A 363 -11.80 -18.13 22.10
C ASP A 363 -12.31 -17.35 23.32
N ASN A 364 -13.49 -16.74 23.18
CA ASN A 364 -14.13 -16.06 24.30
C ASN A 364 -14.54 -17.07 25.38
N CYS A 365 -14.32 -16.71 26.64
CA CYS A 365 -14.73 -17.56 27.76
C CYS A 365 -16.25 -17.65 27.84
N GLN A 366 -16.76 -18.86 28.07
CA GLN A 366 -18.18 -19.07 28.27
C GLN A 366 -18.63 -18.56 29.65
N PRO A 367 -19.93 -18.25 29.84
CA PRO A 367 -20.47 -17.96 31.16
C PRO A 367 -20.09 -19.05 32.19
N GLY A 368 -19.75 -18.64 33.40
CA GLY A 368 -19.21 -19.52 34.45
C GLY A 368 -17.69 -19.71 34.42
N TYR A 369 -16.99 -19.15 33.42
CA TYR A 369 -15.53 -19.11 33.34
C TYR A 369 -15.02 -17.67 33.47
N GLN A 370 -13.80 -17.53 33.99
CA GLN A 370 -13.05 -16.28 34.08
C GLN A 370 -11.75 -16.39 33.29
N LYS A 371 -11.27 -15.23 32.79
CA LYS A 371 -9.98 -15.13 32.11
C LYS A 371 -8.85 -15.20 33.14
N LYS A 372 -7.91 -16.11 32.94
CA LYS A 372 -6.64 -16.19 33.69
C LYS A 372 -5.49 -15.89 32.74
N LYS A 373 -4.60 -15.00 33.14
CA LYS A 373 -3.38 -14.70 32.38
C LYS A 373 -2.57 -15.99 32.16
N LYS A 374 -2.14 -16.22 30.92
CA LYS A 374 -1.26 -17.32 30.56
C LYS A 374 0.19 -16.87 30.76
N GLU A 375 0.95 -17.59 31.59
CA GLU A 375 2.36 -17.25 31.86
C GLU A 375 3.22 -17.46 30.61
N GLY A 376 4.15 -16.54 30.35
CA GLY A 376 5.02 -16.56 29.17
C GLY A 376 4.39 -16.01 27.89
N GLU A 377 3.11 -15.62 27.89
CA GLU A 377 2.36 -15.17 26.70
C GLU A 377 1.94 -13.70 26.82
N PRO A 378 1.67 -13.00 25.68
CA PRO A 378 1.19 -11.62 25.70
C PRO A 378 -0.16 -11.47 26.42
N PHE A 379 -0.50 -10.26 26.87
CA PHE A 379 -1.72 -10.01 27.65
C PHE A 379 -3.02 -10.32 26.90
N CYS A 380 -2.99 -10.33 25.56
CA CYS A 380 -4.13 -10.73 24.72
C CYS A 380 -4.43 -12.23 24.82
N CYS A 381 -3.49 -13.02 25.36
CA CYS A 381 -3.62 -14.46 25.50
C CYS A 381 -3.97 -14.86 26.95
N TYR A 382 -5.02 -15.67 27.09
CA TYR A 382 -5.55 -16.05 28.39
C TYR A 382 -6.22 -17.42 28.34
N ASP A 383 -6.23 -18.09 29.48
CA ASP A 383 -6.99 -19.33 29.69
C ASP A 383 -8.36 -19.01 30.27
N CYS A 384 -9.36 -19.82 29.91
CA CYS A 384 -10.68 -19.78 30.53
C CYS A 384 -10.74 -20.82 31.64
N ILE A 385 -10.77 -20.37 32.90
CA ILE A 385 -10.88 -21.27 34.07
C ILE A 385 -12.24 -21.12 34.75
N PRO A 386 -12.80 -22.18 35.36
CA PRO A 386 -14.06 -22.07 36.09
C PRO A 386 -14.01 -20.98 37.17
N CYS A 387 -15.13 -20.27 37.35
CA CYS A 387 -15.27 -19.34 38.46
C CYS A 387 -15.10 -20.06 39.80
N PRO A 388 -14.39 -19.48 40.77
CA PRO A 388 -14.27 -20.05 42.10
C PRO A 388 -15.63 -20.11 42.77
N LYS A 389 -15.79 -21.05 43.70
CA LYS A 389 -17.06 -21.30 44.41
C LYS A 389 -17.62 -19.98 44.98
N GLY A 390 -18.87 -19.68 44.65
CA GLY A 390 -19.57 -18.46 45.10
C GLY A 390 -19.39 -17.23 44.20
N LYS A 391 -18.62 -17.31 43.10
CA LYS A 391 -18.56 -16.26 42.08
C LYS A 391 -19.25 -16.71 40.79
N ILE A 392 -19.83 -15.76 40.07
CA ILE A 392 -20.53 -16.00 38.80
C ILE A 392 -19.98 -15.05 37.73
N SER A 393 -19.78 -15.58 36.53
CA SER A 393 -19.50 -14.80 35.32
C SER A 393 -20.68 -14.96 34.36
N HIS A 394 -21.43 -13.87 34.12
CA HIS A 394 -22.67 -13.90 33.33
C HIS A 394 -22.49 -13.52 31.86
N LYS A 395 -21.33 -12.96 31.46
CA LYS A 395 -21.06 -12.49 30.10
C LYS A 395 -19.82 -13.19 29.52
N LYS A 396 -19.77 -13.25 28.19
CA LYS A 396 -18.62 -13.71 27.41
C LYS A 396 -17.52 -12.66 27.35
#